data_AF-A0A9W4T0S7-F1
#
_entry.id   AF-A0A9W4T0S7-F1
#
_cell.length_a   1.000
_cell.length_b   1.000
_cell.length_c   1.000
_cell.angle_alpha   90.00
_cell.angle_beta   90.00
_cell.angle_gamma   90.00
#
_symmetry.space_group_name_H-M   'P 1'
#
loop_
_entity.id
_entity.type
_entity.pdbx_description
1 polymer ?
#
loop_
_entity_poly.entity_id
_entity_poly.type
_entity_poly.pdbx_seq_one_letter_code
_entity_poly.pdbx_strand_id
1 'polypeptide(L)'
;MSDDDVAVQFTYEDWLTEDKSKLLFKGKTYNGCEIVIKFTQRYNVKAHHLCAKKNFAQKLFYVSNINLGGWYMIVMKYINVETLQTANITKEEYDVLKNIQEAIDTLHTNDIIFGDLHSLNIMIEKVHGKLQVMLIDFGWAGIHQKDCYTPIINPEIKWASGAEGNALIHKDHDLHWLELSGNFSCQEALELEEETSDCHLEALEVAKQWRIRQSKEKDDNLEKALKQIELLENVVSQQNYLADKQLQELPTLPKKENKYKLLTNKVKNRIKSNNDYNDIAYICVECKKALDDNALPYCSDC
;
A
#
# COMPACT_ATOMS: atom_id res chain seq x y z
N MET A 1 -12.76 39.31 0.85
CA MET A 1 -11.55 39.87 0.23
C MET A 1 -10.69 38.67 -0.09
N SER A 2 -10.56 38.33 -1.37
CA SER A 2 -9.77 37.17 -1.81
C SER A 2 -8.28 37.50 -1.69
N ASP A 3 -7.47 36.55 -1.24
CA ASP A 3 -6.01 36.63 -1.09
C ASP A 3 -5.25 36.72 -2.44
N ASP A 4 -5.94 37.08 -3.54
CA ASP A 4 -5.51 36.76 -4.91
C ASP A 4 -4.67 37.85 -5.62
N ASP A 5 -4.27 38.92 -4.92
CA ASP A 5 -3.46 40.02 -5.52
C ASP A 5 -2.19 40.31 -4.71
N VAL A 6 -1.51 39.27 -4.21
CA VAL A 6 -0.18 39.42 -3.62
C VAL A 6 0.85 39.56 -4.74
N ALA A 7 1.34 40.78 -4.95
CA ALA A 7 2.44 41.03 -5.87
C ALA A 7 3.70 40.26 -5.44
N VAL A 8 4.18 39.34 -6.30
CA VAL A 8 5.43 38.61 -6.07
C VAL A 8 6.59 39.38 -6.72
N GLN A 9 7.44 40.00 -5.90
CA GLN A 9 8.65 40.69 -6.37
C GLN A 9 9.85 39.76 -6.34
N PHE A 10 10.54 39.64 -7.47
CA PHE A 10 11.68 38.75 -7.65
C PHE A 10 12.68 39.24 -8.71
N THR A 11 13.85 38.63 -8.73
CA THR A 11 14.86 38.77 -9.78
C THR A 11 15.10 37.44 -10.48
N TYR A 12 15.38 37.47 -11.78
CA TYR A 12 15.90 36.31 -12.51
C TYR A 12 17.36 36.07 -12.15
N GLU A 13 17.74 34.80 -11.97
CA GLU A 13 19.13 34.41 -11.72
C GLU A 13 19.74 33.75 -12.98
N ASP A 14 19.13 32.65 -13.45
CA ASP A 14 19.60 31.93 -14.65
C ASP A 14 18.47 31.05 -15.25
N TRP A 15 18.76 30.39 -16.37
CA TRP A 15 17.96 29.30 -16.89
C TRP A 15 18.00 28.10 -15.94
N LEU A 16 16.85 27.46 -15.72
CA LEU A 16 16.78 26.27 -14.87
C LEU A 16 17.32 25.01 -15.57
N THR A 17 17.31 25.01 -16.90
CA THR A 17 17.69 23.88 -17.75
C THR A 17 18.45 24.38 -18.97
N GLU A 18 19.34 23.54 -19.51
CA GLU A 18 20.05 23.82 -20.75
C GLU A 18 19.09 23.89 -21.96
N ASP A 19 17.96 23.17 -21.89
CA ASP A 19 16.91 23.21 -22.91
C ASP A 19 16.05 24.48 -22.76
N LYS A 20 16.50 25.54 -23.42
CA LYS A 20 15.85 26.85 -23.42
C LYS A 20 14.45 26.84 -24.04
N SER A 21 14.05 25.80 -24.77
CA SER A 21 12.71 25.68 -25.33
C SER A 21 11.63 25.52 -24.24
N LYS A 22 12.01 25.04 -23.04
CA LYS A 22 11.10 24.85 -21.91
C LYS A 22 10.69 26.15 -21.21
N LEU A 23 11.39 27.25 -21.47
CA LEU A 23 11.13 28.57 -20.87
C LEU A 23 11.01 28.52 -19.33
N LEU A 24 11.95 27.81 -18.70
CA LEU A 24 12.07 27.65 -17.26
C LEU A 24 13.29 28.41 -16.74
N PHE A 25 13.05 29.26 -15.74
CA PHE A 25 14.05 30.13 -15.14
C PHE A 25 14.10 29.91 -13.63
N LYS A 26 15.30 29.97 -13.07
CA LYS A 26 15.52 30.10 -11.64
C LYS A 26 15.53 31.59 -11.28
N GLY A 27 14.94 31.93 -10.14
CA GLY A 27 14.97 33.27 -9.61
C GLY A 27 14.91 33.28 -8.10
N LYS A 28 14.93 34.49 -7.56
CA LYS A 28 14.88 34.73 -6.12
C LYS A 28 13.95 35.89 -5.81
N THR A 29 13.04 35.64 -4.88
CA THR A 29 12.14 36.67 -4.34
C THR A 29 12.90 37.62 -3.43
N TYR A 30 12.39 38.83 -3.22
CA TYR A 30 13.09 39.87 -2.43
C TYR A 30 13.23 39.51 -0.94
N ASN A 31 12.39 38.59 -0.43
CA ASN A 31 12.52 38.04 0.92
C ASN A 31 13.48 36.82 0.98
N GLY A 32 14.14 36.48 -0.14
CA GLY A 32 15.18 35.47 -0.22
C GLY A 32 14.71 34.05 -0.58
N CYS A 33 13.43 33.81 -0.84
CA CYS A 33 12.97 32.48 -1.29
C CYS A 33 13.37 32.22 -2.76
N GLU A 34 13.98 31.07 -3.02
CA GLU A 34 14.26 30.58 -4.37
C GLU A 34 12.96 30.12 -5.05
N ILE A 35 12.83 30.46 -6.34
CA ILE A 35 11.64 30.23 -7.14
C ILE A 35 11.98 29.70 -8.53
N VAL A 36 11.00 29.02 -9.12
CA VAL A 36 10.95 28.69 -10.54
C VAL A 36 9.94 29.60 -11.21
N ILE A 37 10.33 30.18 -12.34
CA ILE A 37 9.46 30.95 -13.23
C ILE A 37 9.32 30.16 -14.53
N LYS A 38 8.08 29.76 -14.85
CA LYS A 38 7.73 29.04 -16.08
C LYS A 38 6.87 29.92 -16.98
N PHE A 39 7.16 29.94 -18.27
CA PHE A 39 6.22 30.43 -19.27
C PHE A 39 5.60 29.26 -20.02
N THR A 40 4.28 29.22 -20.11
CA THR A 40 3.55 28.15 -20.81
C THR A 40 2.25 28.65 -21.43
N GLN A 41 1.81 28.04 -22.52
CA GLN A 41 0.53 28.38 -23.17
C GLN A 41 -0.68 27.69 -22.53
N ARG A 42 -0.44 26.60 -21.80
CA ARG A 42 -1.47 25.83 -21.10
C ARG A 42 -0.99 25.55 -19.68
N TYR A 43 -1.89 25.71 -18.71
CA TYR A 43 -1.60 25.38 -17.32
C TYR A 43 -2.87 25.11 -16.52
N ASN A 44 -2.95 23.95 -15.88
CA ASN A 44 -4.08 23.61 -15.02
C ASN A 44 -3.82 24.04 -13.58
N VAL A 45 -4.20 25.27 -13.26
CA VAL A 45 -4.03 25.88 -11.93
C VAL A 45 -4.78 25.09 -10.85
N LYS A 46 -5.98 24.58 -11.17
CA LYS A 46 -6.80 23.78 -10.24
C LYS A 46 -6.10 22.48 -9.88
N ALA A 47 -5.56 21.76 -10.87
CA ALA A 47 -4.79 20.53 -10.66
C ALA A 47 -3.59 20.77 -9.74
N HIS A 48 -2.80 21.81 -10.04
CA HIS A 48 -1.66 22.19 -9.22
C HIS A 48 -2.08 22.46 -7.77
N HIS A 49 -3.09 23.29 -7.53
CA HIS A 49 -3.54 23.59 -6.18
C HIS A 49 -4.04 22.38 -5.41
N LEU A 50 -4.74 21.44 -6.07
CA LEU A 50 -5.19 20.20 -5.43
C LEU A 50 -4.01 19.36 -4.95
N CYS A 51 -3.00 19.18 -5.80
CA CYS A 51 -1.78 18.45 -5.44
C CYS A 51 -0.98 19.19 -4.36
N ALA A 52 -0.76 20.51 -4.51
CA ALA A 52 0.02 21.31 -3.56
C ALA A 52 -0.60 21.32 -2.15
N LYS A 53 -1.93 21.34 -2.03
CA LYS A 53 -2.63 21.23 -0.74
C LYS A 53 -2.33 19.93 0.03
N LYS A 54 -1.97 18.86 -0.70
CA LYS A 54 -1.56 17.57 -0.13
C LYS A 54 -0.05 17.34 -0.19
N ASN A 55 0.73 18.37 -0.53
CA ASN A 55 2.17 18.30 -0.74
C ASN A 55 2.62 17.38 -1.89
N PHE A 56 1.74 17.08 -2.85
CA PHE A 56 2.06 16.38 -4.09
C PHE A 56 2.47 17.32 -5.23
N ALA A 57 2.67 18.60 -4.95
CA ALA A 57 3.21 19.57 -5.89
C ALA A 57 3.94 20.67 -5.12
N GLN A 58 4.77 21.41 -5.84
CA GLN A 58 5.45 22.59 -5.30
C GLN A 58 4.44 23.64 -4.84
N LYS A 59 4.85 24.51 -3.92
CA LYS A 59 4.00 25.65 -3.55
C LYS A 59 3.91 26.61 -4.73
N LEU A 60 2.69 26.86 -5.20
CA LEU A 60 2.40 27.88 -6.19
C LEU A 60 2.36 29.26 -5.53
N PHE A 61 3.13 30.21 -6.06
CA PHE A 61 3.18 31.58 -5.56
C PHE A 61 2.36 32.54 -6.41
N TYR A 62 2.37 32.37 -7.74
CA TYR A 62 1.66 33.25 -8.65
C TYR A 62 1.33 32.57 -9.97
N VAL A 63 0.21 32.95 -10.57
CA VAL A 63 -0.18 32.63 -11.93
C VAL A 63 -0.66 33.92 -12.58
N SER A 64 -0.10 34.29 -13.73
CA SER A 64 -0.54 35.49 -14.41
C SER A 64 -2.00 35.37 -14.88
N ASN A 65 -2.82 36.32 -14.48
CA ASN A 65 -4.20 36.50 -14.94
C ASN A 65 -4.29 37.18 -16.32
N ILE A 66 -3.22 37.83 -16.78
CA ILE A 66 -3.14 38.47 -18.09
C ILE A 66 -2.48 37.51 -19.07
N ASN A 67 -3.19 37.25 -20.15
CA ASN A 67 -2.69 36.49 -21.28
C ASN A 67 -1.59 37.31 -21.98
N LEU A 68 -0.32 36.97 -21.75
CA LEU A 68 0.86 37.63 -22.35
C LEU A 68 1.04 37.18 -23.81
N GLY A 69 0.04 37.45 -24.66
CA GLY A 69 0.07 37.05 -26.07
C GLY A 69 0.00 35.54 -26.30
N GLY A 70 -0.80 34.84 -25.51
CA GLY A 70 -1.00 33.38 -25.53
C GLY A 70 -0.35 32.65 -24.36
N TRP A 71 0.39 33.34 -23.49
CA TRP A 71 1.25 32.74 -22.48
C TRP A 71 0.86 33.13 -21.06
N TYR A 72 1.04 32.16 -20.16
CA TYR A 72 0.95 32.32 -18.72
C TYR A 72 2.35 32.31 -18.12
N MET A 73 2.60 33.21 -17.19
CA MET A 73 3.73 33.15 -16.27
C MET A 73 3.28 32.45 -14.99
N ILE A 74 4.00 31.39 -14.62
CA ILE A 74 3.78 30.63 -13.41
C ILE A 74 5.00 30.79 -12.51
N VAL A 75 4.79 31.21 -11.27
CA VAL A 75 5.85 31.31 -10.26
C VAL A 75 5.56 30.32 -9.15
N MET A 76 6.51 29.43 -8.88
CA MET A 76 6.39 28.38 -7.87
C MET A 76 7.69 28.24 -7.07
N LYS A 77 7.62 27.56 -5.92
CA LYS A 77 8.80 27.31 -5.08
C LYS A 77 9.81 26.44 -5.81
N TYR A 78 11.07 26.86 -5.81
CA TYR A 78 12.17 26.01 -6.24
C TYR A 78 12.47 24.97 -5.17
N ILE A 79 12.63 23.72 -5.59
CA ILE A 79 13.05 22.61 -4.76
C ILE A 79 14.23 21.94 -5.48
N ASN A 80 15.37 21.88 -4.80
CA ASN A 80 16.58 21.27 -5.34
C ASN A 80 16.58 19.77 -5.06
N VAL A 81 15.84 19.01 -5.87
CA VAL A 81 15.71 17.56 -5.76
C VAL A 81 15.77 16.90 -7.14
N GLU A 82 16.07 15.62 -7.14
CA GLU A 82 16.12 14.79 -8.34
C GLU A 82 14.72 14.44 -8.86
N THR A 83 14.63 14.14 -10.15
CA THR A 83 13.45 13.51 -10.72
C THR A 83 13.50 12.01 -10.51
N LEU A 84 12.36 11.32 -10.63
CA LEU A 84 12.31 9.86 -10.56
C LEU A 84 13.19 9.22 -11.64
N GLN A 85 13.42 9.89 -12.78
CA GLN A 85 14.31 9.36 -13.83
C GLN A 85 15.77 9.23 -13.37
N THR A 86 16.25 10.16 -12.53
CA THR A 86 17.65 10.21 -12.12
C THR A 86 17.88 9.66 -10.71
N ALA A 87 16.82 9.58 -9.91
CA ALA A 87 16.90 9.10 -8.53
C ALA A 87 17.19 7.59 -8.49
N ASN A 88 18.10 7.20 -7.59
CA ASN A 88 18.39 5.79 -7.32
C ASN A 88 17.52 5.27 -6.16
N ILE A 89 16.39 4.65 -6.49
CA ILE A 89 15.39 4.19 -5.53
C ILE A 89 15.24 2.69 -5.71
N THR A 90 15.84 1.90 -4.81
CA THR A 90 15.83 0.42 -4.92
C THR A 90 15.09 -0.25 -3.77
N LYS A 91 14.92 0.41 -2.62
CA LYS A 91 14.29 -0.18 -1.42
C LYS A 91 12.94 0.43 -1.08
N GLU A 92 12.63 1.60 -1.62
CA GLU A 92 11.45 2.39 -1.28
C GLU A 92 10.50 2.58 -2.48
N GLU A 93 10.67 1.81 -3.56
CA GLU A 93 9.89 1.92 -4.80
C GLU A 93 8.38 1.77 -4.57
N TYR A 94 7.98 0.83 -3.70
CA TYR A 94 6.58 0.63 -3.36
C TYR A 94 5.95 1.88 -2.72
N ASP A 95 6.66 2.53 -1.81
CA ASP A 95 6.19 3.76 -1.17
C ASP A 95 6.08 4.89 -2.20
N VAL A 96 7.01 4.98 -3.16
CA VAL A 96 6.97 5.95 -4.25
C VAL A 96 5.75 5.72 -5.14
N LEU A 97 5.52 4.50 -5.62
CA LEU A 97 4.35 4.16 -6.44
C LEU A 97 3.04 4.49 -5.73
N LYS A 98 2.94 4.16 -4.44
CA LYS A 98 1.78 4.51 -3.62
C LYS A 98 1.57 6.02 -3.53
N ASN A 99 2.63 6.80 -3.33
CA ASN A 99 2.54 8.27 -3.30
C ASN A 99 2.10 8.84 -4.66
N ILE A 100 2.60 8.29 -5.78
CA ILE A 100 2.15 8.70 -7.12
C ILE A 100 0.66 8.38 -7.29
N GLN A 101 0.23 7.18 -6.91
CA GLN A 101 -1.19 6.78 -6.98
C GLN A 101 -2.07 7.74 -6.17
N GLU A 102 -1.68 8.08 -4.93
CA GLU A 102 -2.44 9.02 -4.10
C GLU A 102 -2.52 10.44 -4.71
N ALA A 103 -1.46 10.88 -5.40
CA ALA A 103 -1.44 12.14 -6.13
C ALA A 103 -2.41 12.11 -7.33
N ILE A 104 -2.42 11.02 -8.09
CA ILE A 104 -3.31 10.81 -9.24
C ILE A 104 -4.77 10.67 -8.78
N ASP A 105 -5.05 9.90 -7.75
CA ASP A 105 -6.38 9.74 -7.16
C ASP A 105 -6.97 11.08 -6.71
N THR A 106 -6.12 11.96 -6.16
CA THR A 106 -6.50 13.31 -5.77
C THR A 106 -7.01 14.13 -6.96
N LEU A 107 -6.40 13.98 -8.14
CA LEU A 107 -6.84 14.63 -9.38
C LEU A 107 -8.09 13.94 -9.95
N HIS A 108 -8.09 12.61 -10.01
CA HIS A 108 -9.18 11.82 -10.62
C HIS A 108 -10.50 11.94 -9.88
N THR A 109 -10.46 12.10 -8.55
CA THR A 109 -11.65 12.39 -7.71
C THR A 109 -12.29 13.74 -8.08
N ASN A 110 -11.54 14.64 -8.73
CA ASN A 110 -12.00 15.94 -9.21
C ASN A 110 -12.21 15.97 -10.74
N ASP A 111 -12.27 14.78 -11.37
CA ASP A 111 -12.33 14.58 -12.82
C ASP A 111 -11.21 15.26 -13.62
N ILE A 112 -10.05 15.45 -12.98
CA ILE A 112 -8.84 15.96 -13.62
C ILE A 112 -7.90 14.79 -13.89
N ILE A 113 -7.35 14.73 -15.09
CA ILE A 113 -6.30 13.82 -15.50
C ILE A 113 -5.01 14.63 -15.57
N PHE A 114 -3.90 14.06 -15.12
CA PHE A 114 -2.59 14.72 -15.19
C PHE A 114 -2.06 14.77 -16.63
N GLY A 115 -2.20 13.66 -17.36
CA GLY A 115 -2.09 13.60 -18.82
C GLY A 115 -0.69 13.41 -19.34
N ASP A 116 0.33 13.83 -18.58
CA ASP A 116 1.76 13.73 -18.94
C ASP A 116 2.56 13.10 -17.80
N LEU A 117 2.03 11.99 -17.26
CA LEU A 117 2.62 11.30 -16.11
C LEU A 117 3.82 10.47 -16.56
N HIS A 118 5.04 10.90 -16.26
CA HIS A 118 6.22 10.08 -16.54
C HIS A 118 7.37 10.44 -15.58
N SER A 119 8.42 9.63 -15.51
CA SER A 119 9.50 9.76 -14.52
C SER A 119 10.18 11.15 -14.49
N LEU A 120 10.26 11.83 -15.64
CA LEU A 120 10.76 13.21 -15.73
C LEU A 120 9.86 14.29 -15.09
N ASN A 121 8.55 14.03 -14.95
CA ASN A 121 7.56 14.95 -14.38
C ASN A 121 7.22 14.58 -12.92
N ILE A 122 8.06 13.76 -12.29
CA ILE A 122 7.93 13.31 -10.91
C ILE A 122 9.23 13.69 -10.19
N MET A 123 9.14 14.54 -9.17
CA MET A 123 10.23 14.87 -8.25
C MET A 123 10.12 14.03 -6.98
N ILE A 124 11.27 13.71 -6.38
CA ILE A 124 11.32 12.89 -5.17
C ILE A 124 12.20 13.56 -4.12
N GLU A 125 11.63 13.76 -2.93
CA GLU A 125 12.30 14.37 -1.79
C GLU A 125 12.27 13.41 -0.59
N LYS A 126 13.37 13.31 0.14
CA LYS A 126 13.40 12.54 1.39
C LYS A 126 13.10 13.46 2.57
N VAL A 127 11.88 13.39 3.09
CA VAL A 127 11.38 14.21 4.20
C VAL A 127 11.23 13.34 5.44
N HIS A 128 11.97 13.66 6.51
CA HIS A 128 11.99 12.89 7.77
C HIS A 128 12.19 11.38 7.59
N GLY A 129 13.04 10.98 6.63
CA GLY A 129 13.34 9.59 6.34
C GLY A 129 12.33 8.88 5.43
N LYS A 130 11.23 9.53 5.02
CA LYS A 130 10.25 9.01 4.07
C LYS A 130 10.41 9.68 2.71
N LEU A 131 10.22 8.92 1.63
CA LEU A 131 10.15 9.51 0.30
C LEU A 131 8.79 10.18 0.11
N GLN A 132 8.83 11.39 -0.41
CA GLN A 132 7.69 12.19 -0.77
C GLN A 132 7.77 12.51 -2.26
N VAL A 133 6.68 12.24 -2.97
CA VAL A 133 6.58 12.50 -4.40
C VAL A 133 5.92 13.84 -4.64
N MET A 134 6.41 14.56 -5.65
CA MET A 134 5.76 15.75 -6.18
C MET A 134 5.62 15.65 -7.70
N LEU A 135 4.39 15.84 -8.19
CA LEU A 135 4.12 16.02 -9.61
C LEU A 135 4.53 17.44 -10.03
N ILE A 136 5.17 17.55 -11.20
CA ILE A 136 5.56 18.82 -11.82
C ILE A 136 5.03 18.90 -13.25
N ASP A 137 4.89 20.11 -13.77
CA ASP A 137 4.36 20.36 -15.12
C ASP A 137 2.88 20.00 -15.33
N PHE A 138 1.99 20.82 -14.78
CA PHE A 138 0.53 20.71 -14.99
C PHE A 138 0.04 21.31 -16.33
N GLY A 139 0.91 21.41 -17.35
CA GLY A 139 0.55 21.99 -18.65
C GLY A 139 -0.44 21.15 -19.46
N TRP A 140 -0.42 19.83 -19.24
CA TRP A 140 -1.21 18.85 -19.98
C TRP A 140 -2.46 18.39 -19.24
N ALA A 141 -2.57 18.74 -17.96
CA ALA A 141 -3.67 18.30 -17.13
C ALA A 141 -5.01 18.90 -17.61
N GLY A 142 -6.05 18.06 -17.64
CA GLY A 142 -7.34 18.40 -18.24
C GLY A 142 -8.50 17.61 -17.64
N ILE A 143 -9.72 18.02 -17.96
CA ILE A 143 -10.94 17.40 -17.49
C ILE A 143 -11.27 16.15 -18.31
N HIS A 144 -11.65 15.09 -17.61
CA HIS A 144 -12.01 13.80 -18.19
C HIS A 144 -13.06 13.92 -19.29
N GLN A 145 -12.79 13.32 -20.45
CA GLN A 145 -13.70 13.28 -21.60
C GLN A 145 -14.16 14.68 -22.08
N LYS A 146 -13.42 15.74 -21.73
CA LYS A 146 -13.77 17.11 -22.08
C LYS A 146 -12.61 17.86 -22.71
N ASP A 147 -11.44 17.81 -22.08
CA ASP A 147 -10.24 18.44 -22.63
C ASP A 147 -9.48 17.47 -23.53
N CYS A 148 -8.70 18.02 -24.46
CA CYS A 148 -7.91 17.26 -25.41
C CYS A 148 -6.40 17.47 -25.21
N TYR A 149 -5.62 16.47 -25.63
CA TYR A 149 -4.19 16.61 -25.85
C TYR A 149 -3.89 17.71 -26.88
N THR A 150 -2.67 18.24 -26.85
CA THR A 150 -2.19 19.13 -27.90
C THR A 150 -2.19 18.43 -29.26
N PRO A 151 -2.31 19.16 -30.38
CA PRO A 151 -2.29 18.54 -31.72
C PRO A 151 -1.00 17.76 -32.00
N ILE A 152 0.09 18.17 -31.37
CA ILE A 152 1.41 17.56 -31.50
C ILE A 152 1.78 17.02 -30.12
N ILE A 153 2.10 15.73 -30.05
CA ILE A 153 2.65 15.05 -28.88
C ILE A 153 3.98 14.40 -29.28
N ASN A 154 4.86 14.14 -28.32
CA ASN A 154 6.17 13.54 -28.62
C ASN A 154 5.99 12.08 -29.06
N PRO A 155 6.34 11.71 -30.31
CA PRO A 155 6.19 10.34 -30.80
C PRO A 155 7.19 9.35 -30.19
N GLU A 156 8.25 9.84 -29.54
CA GLU A 156 9.25 8.98 -28.87
C GLU A 156 8.74 8.44 -27.52
N ILE A 157 7.66 9.02 -27.00
CA ILE A 157 7.01 8.57 -25.77
C ILE A 157 6.01 7.46 -26.11
N LYS A 158 6.05 6.36 -25.34
CA LYS A 158 5.05 5.29 -25.42
C LYS A 158 3.78 5.70 -24.69
N TRP A 159 2.96 6.50 -25.35
CA TRP A 159 1.68 6.96 -24.82
C TRP A 159 0.69 5.81 -24.62
N ALA A 160 -0.24 6.00 -23.68
CA ALA A 160 -1.37 5.11 -23.47
C ALA A 160 -2.20 4.95 -24.75
N SER A 161 -2.87 3.80 -24.89
CA SER A 161 -3.80 3.60 -26.01
C SER A 161 -4.89 4.67 -25.99
N GLY A 162 -5.09 5.36 -27.12
CA GLY A 162 -6.04 6.48 -27.23
C GLY A 162 -5.48 7.85 -26.84
N ALA A 163 -4.28 7.94 -26.28
CA ALA A 163 -3.60 9.21 -26.01
C ALA A 163 -2.81 9.66 -27.25
N GLU A 164 -3.52 10.30 -28.19
CA GLU A 164 -2.95 10.86 -29.42
C GLU A 164 -3.28 12.35 -29.59
N GLY A 165 -2.66 12.99 -30.59
CA GLY A 165 -2.85 14.41 -30.85
C GLY A 165 -4.32 14.78 -31.05
N ASN A 166 -4.81 15.78 -30.30
CA ASN A 166 -6.22 16.20 -30.22
C ASN A 166 -7.21 15.18 -29.65
N ALA A 167 -6.78 13.98 -29.24
CA ALA A 167 -7.68 13.03 -28.59
C ALA A 167 -8.14 13.54 -27.22
N LEU A 168 -9.32 13.11 -26.80
CA LEU A 168 -9.84 13.38 -25.46
C LEU A 168 -8.93 12.77 -24.41
N ILE A 169 -8.80 13.45 -23.28
CA ILE A 169 -8.02 12.94 -22.14
C ILE A 169 -8.88 12.02 -21.26
N HIS A 170 -8.37 10.82 -20.96
CA HIS A 170 -9.05 9.80 -20.16
C HIS A 170 -8.26 9.44 -18.90
N LYS A 171 -8.95 9.03 -17.83
CA LYS A 171 -8.32 8.60 -16.57
C LYS A 171 -7.37 7.42 -16.81
N ASP A 172 -7.75 6.53 -17.72
CA ASP A 172 -6.94 5.38 -18.14
C ASP A 172 -5.56 5.77 -18.68
N HIS A 173 -5.39 7.00 -19.18
CA HIS A 173 -4.10 7.48 -19.64
C HIS A 173 -3.09 7.65 -18.50
N ASP A 174 -3.52 8.14 -17.33
CA ASP A 174 -2.65 8.18 -16.14
C ASP A 174 -2.42 6.78 -15.56
N LEU A 175 -3.44 5.90 -15.60
CA LEU A 175 -3.34 4.53 -15.10
C LEU A 175 -2.34 3.70 -15.89
N HIS A 176 -2.29 3.87 -17.22
CA HIS A 176 -1.29 3.23 -18.06
C HIS A 176 0.15 3.53 -17.59
N TRP A 177 0.40 4.76 -17.19
CA TRP A 177 1.71 5.18 -16.69
C TRP A 177 2.04 4.61 -15.31
N LEU A 178 1.03 4.46 -14.45
CA LEU A 178 1.16 3.78 -13.17
C LEU A 178 1.47 2.28 -13.36
N GLU A 179 0.82 1.63 -14.32
CA GLU A 179 1.11 0.23 -14.69
C GLU A 179 2.52 0.08 -15.26
N LEU A 180 2.96 0.97 -16.16
CA LEU A 180 4.34 0.96 -16.66
C LEU A 180 5.36 1.16 -15.53
N SER A 181 5.10 2.11 -14.64
CA SER A 181 5.97 2.40 -13.49
C SER A 181 5.98 1.25 -12.48
N GLY A 182 4.85 0.58 -12.30
CA GLY A 182 4.75 -0.66 -11.52
C GLY A 182 5.47 -1.84 -12.19
N ASN A 183 5.47 -1.92 -13.51
CA ASN A 183 6.18 -2.97 -14.25
C ASN A 183 7.71 -2.82 -14.20
N PHE A 184 8.23 -1.60 -14.03
CA PHE A 184 9.64 -1.39 -13.66
C PHE A 184 9.96 -2.03 -12.31
N SER A 185 9.07 -1.88 -11.31
CA SER A 185 9.23 -2.58 -10.01
C SER A 185 9.08 -4.10 -10.15
N CYS A 186 8.23 -4.59 -11.07
CA CYS A 186 8.05 -6.02 -11.27
C CYS A 186 9.23 -6.70 -11.96
N GLN A 187 9.97 -6.06 -12.88
CA GLN A 187 11.10 -6.73 -13.54
C GLN A 187 12.33 -6.90 -12.64
N GLU A 188 12.61 -5.93 -11.75
CA GLU A 188 13.68 -6.08 -10.75
C GLU A 188 13.19 -6.84 -9.50
N ALA A 189 11.91 -6.74 -9.13
CA ALA A 189 11.32 -7.61 -8.12
C ALA A 189 11.19 -9.06 -8.60
N LEU A 190 10.98 -9.36 -9.88
CA LEU A 190 10.92 -10.73 -10.41
C LEU A 190 12.29 -11.44 -10.32
N GLU A 191 13.40 -10.72 -10.51
CA GLU A 191 14.75 -11.28 -10.32
C GLU A 191 15.14 -11.44 -8.83
N LEU A 192 14.50 -10.70 -7.92
CA LEU A 192 14.63 -10.87 -6.46
C LEU A 192 13.55 -11.78 -5.83
N GLU A 193 12.43 -12.00 -6.52
CA GLU A 193 11.32 -12.87 -6.12
C GLU A 193 11.51 -14.32 -6.57
N GLU A 194 12.34 -14.60 -7.57
CA GLU A 194 12.71 -16.00 -7.91
C GLU A 194 13.41 -16.73 -6.75
N GLU A 195 14.12 -16.03 -5.85
CA GLU A 195 14.70 -16.65 -4.63
C GLU A 195 13.76 -16.65 -3.41
N THR A 196 12.69 -15.83 -3.39
CA THR A 196 11.79 -15.71 -2.23
C THR A 196 10.40 -16.35 -2.44
N SER A 197 10.01 -16.63 -3.68
CA SER A 197 8.74 -17.29 -4.02
C SER A 197 8.75 -18.77 -3.63
N ASP A 198 9.86 -19.49 -3.83
CA ASP A 198 9.98 -20.89 -3.40
C ASP A 198 9.94 -21.02 -1.88
N CYS A 199 10.58 -20.12 -1.13
CA CYS A 199 10.55 -20.20 0.33
C CYS A 199 9.20 -19.79 0.94
N HIS A 200 8.45 -18.87 0.32
CA HIS A 200 7.11 -18.49 0.77
C HIS A 200 6.06 -19.55 0.40
N LEU A 201 6.14 -20.15 -0.79
CA LEU A 201 5.27 -21.25 -1.19
C LEU A 201 5.59 -22.52 -0.39
N GLU A 202 6.86 -22.83 -0.13
CA GLU A 202 7.25 -23.91 0.78
C GLU A 202 6.82 -23.62 2.21
N ALA A 203 6.99 -22.39 2.73
CA ALA A 203 6.54 -22.05 4.08
C ALA A 203 5.01 -22.10 4.20
N LEU A 204 4.28 -21.66 3.17
CA LEU A 204 2.82 -21.75 3.12
C LEU A 204 2.36 -23.21 3.01
N GLU A 205 3.05 -24.05 2.23
CA GLU A 205 2.78 -25.48 2.13
C GLU A 205 3.14 -26.21 3.42
N VAL A 206 4.27 -25.92 4.04
CA VAL A 206 4.66 -26.44 5.36
C VAL A 206 3.66 -26.00 6.42
N ALA A 207 3.18 -24.75 6.39
CA ALA A 207 2.14 -24.27 7.30
C ALA A 207 0.79 -24.96 7.06
N LYS A 208 0.40 -25.18 5.79
CA LYS A 208 -0.79 -25.98 5.43
C LYS A 208 -0.66 -27.42 5.91
N GLN A 209 0.47 -28.09 5.64
CA GLN A 209 0.77 -29.45 6.09
C GLN A 209 0.84 -29.57 7.61
N TRP A 210 1.37 -28.55 8.30
CA TRP A 210 1.37 -28.47 9.76
C TRP A 210 -0.06 -28.31 10.31
N ARG A 211 -0.89 -27.48 9.68
CA ARG A 211 -2.31 -27.30 10.04
C ARG A 211 -3.13 -28.57 9.81
N ILE A 212 -2.89 -29.27 8.71
CA ILE A 212 -3.48 -30.58 8.42
C ILE A 212 -3.03 -31.62 9.45
N ARG A 213 -1.74 -31.65 9.81
CA ARG A 213 -1.22 -32.53 10.87
C ARG A 213 -1.83 -32.22 12.23
N GLN A 214 -1.98 -30.95 12.60
CA GLN A 214 -2.64 -30.53 13.85
C GLN A 214 -4.13 -30.93 13.87
N SER A 215 -4.83 -30.86 12.73
CA SER A 215 -6.21 -31.35 12.62
C SER A 215 -6.27 -32.87 12.77
N LYS A 216 -5.40 -33.60 12.06
CA LYS A 216 -5.34 -35.06 12.10
C LYS A 216 -4.93 -35.59 13.48
N GLU A 217 -3.99 -34.93 14.16
CA GLU A 217 -3.60 -35.28 15.53
C GLU A 217 -4.73 -35.04 16.53
N LYS A 218 -5.54 -33.98 16.33
CA LYS A 218 -6.76 -33.77 17.12
C LYS A 218 -7.80 -34.85 16.86
N ASP A 219 -7.99 -35.25 15.60
CA ASP A 219 -8.93 -36.31 15.22
C ASP A 219 -8.47 -37.68 15.77
N ASP A 220 -7.18 -38.02 15.68
CA ASP A 220 -6.60 -39.25 16.24
C ASP A 220 -6.69 -39.28 17.77
N ASN A 221 -6.48 -38.13 18.44
CA ASN A 221 -6.63 -38.01 19.88
C ASN A 221 -8.10 -38.10 20.30
N LEU A 222 -9.04 -37.57 19.51
CA LEU A 222 -10.47 -37.73 19.72
C LEU A 222 -10.89 -39.19 19.55
N GLU A 223 -10.37 -39.90 18.55
CA GLU A 223 -10.65 -41.32 18.33
C GLU A 223 -10.11 -42.19 19.47
N LYS A 224 -8.89 -41.89 19.97
CA LYS A 224 -8.34 -42.55 21.17
C LYS A 224 -9.20 -42.29 22.41
N ALA A 225 -9.67 -41.05 22.59
CA ALA A 225 -10.55 -40.70 23.70
C ALA A 225 -11.90 -41.44 23.61
N LEU A 226 -12.47 -41.57 22.41
CA LEU A 226 -13.71 -42.32 22.17
C LEU A 226 -13.53 -43.82 22.50
N LYS A 227 -12.43 -44.44 22.07
CA LYS A 227 -12.10 -45.84 22.44
C LYS A 227 -11.92 -46.02 23.94
N GLN A 228 -11.33 -45.05 24.63
CA GLN A 228 -11.23 -45.08 26.09
C GLN A 228 -12.59 -44.95 26.79
N ILE A 229 -13.50 -44.13 26.26
CA ILE A 229 -14.86 -44.01 26.77
C ILE A 229 -15.60 -45.35 26.60
N GLU A 230 -15.54 -45.97 25.43
CA GLU A 230 -16.17 -47.27 25.17
C GLU A 230 -15.64 -48.38 26.10
N LEU A 231 -14.33 -48.39 26.37
CA LEU A 231 -13.73 -49.34 27.32
C LEU A 231 -14.28 -49.13 28.74
N LEU A 232 -14.45 -47.88 29.17
CA LEU A 232 -14.99 -47.55 30.48
C LEU A 232 -16.49 -47.91 30.57
N GLU A 233 -17.26 -47.68 29.51
CA GLU A 233 -18.68 -48.09 29.44
C GLU A 233 -18.84 -49.61 29.54
N ASN A 234 -17.94 -50.38 28.92
CA ASN A 234 -17.89 -51.83 29.04
C ASN A 234 -17.55 -52.28 30.48
N VAL A 235 -16.57 -51.64 31.13
CA VAL A 235 -16.22 -51.94 32.53
C VAL A 235 -17.38 -51.65 33.48
N VAL A 236 -18.05 -50.51 33.32
CA VAL A 236 -19.24 -50.16 34.12
C VAL A 236 -20.37 -51.17 33.88
N SER A 237 -20.58 -51.59 32.63
CA SER A 237 -21.60 -52.61 32.31
C SER A 237 -21.29 -53.97 32.93
N GLN A 238 -20.02 -54.40 32.93
CA GLN A 238 -19.59 -55.63 33.60
C GLN A 238 -19.72 -55.53 35.13
N GLN A 239 -19.39 -54.38 35.72
CA GLN A 239 -19.58 -54.15 37.15
C GLN A 239 -21.05 -54.22 37.55
N ASN A 240 -21.95 -53.61 36.78
CA ASN A 240 -23.40 -53.70 37.02
C ASN A 240 -23.90 -55.15 36.92
N TYR A 241 -23.44 -55.91 35.91
CA TYR A 241 -23.76 -57.32 35.76
C TYR A 241 -23.25 -58.20 36.92
N LEU A 242 -22.07 -57.90 37.46
CA LEU A 242 -21.48 -58.61 38.59
C LEU A 242 -22.13 -58.22 39.93
N ALA A 243 -22.53 -56.96 40.08
CA ALA A 243 -23.29 -56.47 41.23
C ALA A 243 -24.67 -57.14 41.32
N ASP A 244 -25.35 -57.33 40.18
CA ASP A 244 -26.61 -58.09 40.09
C ASP A 244 -26.45 -59.59 40.44
N LYS A 245 -25.21 -60.11 40.41
CA LYS A 245 -24.89 -61.52 40.70
C LYS A 245 -24.28 -61.77 42.10
N GLN A 246 -24.18 -60.76 42.97
CA GLN A 246 -23.64 -60.88 44.34
C GLN A 246 -22.29 -61.64 44.46
N LEU A 247 -21.35 -61.41 43.55
CA LEU A 247 -19.97 -61.94 43.65
C LEU A 247 -19.02 -60.83 44.15
N GLN A 248 -18.30 -61.11 45.24
CA GLN A 248 -17.55 -60.12 46.02
C GLN A 248 -16.23 -59.64 45.41
N GLU A 249 -16.11 -58.30 45.49
CA GLU A 249 -14.95 -57.40 45.66
C GLU A 249 -13.83 -57.32 44.61
N LEU A 250 -13.71 -56.11 44.00
CA LEU A 250 -12.44 -55.46 43.62
C LEU A 250 -12.66 -53.97 43.19
N PRO A 251 -11.57 -53.17 43.10
CA PRO A 251 -11.23 -52.03 43.96
C PRO A 251 -12.04 -50.73 43.74
N THR A 252 -12.08 -49.89 44.76
CA THR A 252 -12.79 -48.58 44.76
C THR A 252 -12.27 -47.61 43.69
N LEU A 253 -13.20 -47.07 42.88
CA LEU A 253 -12.92 -46.02 41.88
C LEU A 253 -12.41 -44.72 42.54
N PRO A 254 -11.45 -43.99 41.92
CA PRO A 254 -10.96 -42.72 42.46
C PRO A 254 -12.03 -41.62 42.38
N LYS A 255 -11.91 -40.59 43.24
CA LYS A 255 -12.74 -39.35 43.37
C LYS A 255 -12.96 -38.51 42.07
N LYS A 256 -12.70 -39.05 40.88
CA LYS A 256 -12.69 -38.35 39.59
C LYS A 256 -14.05 -38.27 38.91
N GLU A 257 -15.09 -38.96 39.34
CA GLU A 257 -16.42 -38.96 38.70
C GLU A 257 -17.03 -37.55 38.54
N ASN A 258 -16.94 -36.72 39.59
CA ASN A 258 -17.40 -35.32 39.54
C ASN A 258 -16.52 -34.45 38.63
N LYS A 259 -15.24 -34.80 38.48
CA LYS A 259 -14.30 -34.10 37.60
C LYS A 259 -14.57 -34.42 36.12
N TYR A 260 -14.99 -35.65 35.82
CA TYR A 260 -15.36 -36.07 34.47
C TYR A 260 -16.67 -35.41 34.00
N LYS A 261 -17.73 -35.37 34.83
CA LYS A 261 -18.98 -34.66 34.48
C LYS A 261 -18.77 -33.16 34.20
N LEU A 262 -17.87 -32.51 34.95
CA LEU A 262 -17.52 -31.10 34.75
C LEU A 262 -16.77 -30.85 33.44
N LEU A 263 -15.90 -31.80 33.04
CA LEU A 263 -15.13 -31.73 31.79
C LEU A 263 -16.05 -31.91 30.57
N THR A 264 -16.98 -32.87 30.63
CA THR A 264 -17.94 -33.14 29.56
C THR A 264 -18.86 -31.94 29.30
N ASN A 265 -19.31 -31.23 30.35
CA ASN A 265 -20.13 -30.02 30.19
C ASN A 265 -19.34 -28.82 29.66
N LYS A 266 -18.06 -28.65 30.04
CA LYS A 266 -17.19 -27.60 29.49
C LYS A 266 -16.92 -27.80 27.99
N VAL A 267 -16.72 -29.04 27.54
CA VAL A 267 -16.49 -29.36 26.12
C VAL A 267 -17.76 -29.13 25.30
N LYS A 268 -18.93 -29.55 25.80
CA LYS A 268 -20.23 -29.30 25.12
C LYS A 268 -20.56 -27.81 24.97
N ASN A 269 -20.17 -26.97 25.94
CA ASN A 269 -20.38 -25.51 25.86
C ASN A 269 -19.41 -24.81 24.90
N ARG A 270 -18.15 -25.28 24.81
CA ARG A 270 -17.13 -24.71 23.91
C ARG A 270 -17.40 -25.01 22.43
N ILE A 271 -18.03 -26.14 22.13
CA ILE A 271 -18.46 -26.50 20.77
C ILE A 271 -19.62 -25.59 20.30
N LYS A 272 -20.48 -25.12 21.22
CA LYS A 272 -21.58 -24.20 20.89
C LYS A 272 -21.14 -22.74 20.65
N SER A 273 -20.00 -22.30 21.17
CA SER A 273 -19.54 -20.91 21.09
C SER A 273 -18.60 -20.62 19.92
N ASN A 274 -18.16 -21.64 19.16
CA ASN A 274 -17.07 -21.51 18.19
C ASN A 274 -17.54 -21.22 16.75
N ASN A 275 -18.57 -20.38 16.60
CA ASN A 275 -19.12 -20.00 15.30
C ASN A 275 -18.75 -18.59 14.82
N ASP A 276 -17.85 -17.87 15.49
CA ASP A 276 -17.40 -16.54 15.03
C ASP A 276 -16.03 -16.61 14.36
N TYR A 277 -16.06 -16.52 13.03
CA TYR A 277 -14.97 -16.04 12.19
C TYR A 277 -14.77 -14.55 12.49
N ASN A 278 -13.60 -14.11 12.97
CA ASN A 278 -12.94 -12.86 12.52
C ASN A 278 -11.69 -12.37 13.27
N ASP A 279 -11.21 -13.00 14.34
CA ASP A 279 -10.05 -12.43 15.04
C ASP A 279 -8.72 -13.13 14.69
N ILE A 280 -7.68 -12.30 14.52
CA ILE A 280 -6.24 -12.58 14.39
C ILE A 280 -5.67 -12.31 12.98
N ALA A 281 -5.55 -11.03 12.66
CA ALA A 281 -4.54 -10.52 11.73
C ALA A 281 -3.76 -9.40 12.43
N TYR A 282 -2.85 -9.75 13.35
CA TYR A 282 -1.76 -8.87 13.77
C TYR A 282 -0.70 -9.71 14.50
N ILE A 283 0.39 -10.08 13.81
CA ILE A 283 1.60 -10.56 14.47
C ILE A 283 2.71 -9.56 14.14
N CYS A 284 3.14 -8.87 15.20
CA CYS A 284 4.20 -7.88 15.22
C CYS A 284 5.57 -8.51 14.91
N VAL A 285 6.45 -7.73 14.28
CA VAL A 285 7.83 -8.06 13.87
C VAL A 285 8.67 -8.67 15.00
N GLU A 286 8.35 -8.40 16.27
CA GLU A 286 9.04 -8.97 17.42
C GLU A 286 8.80 -10.48 17.62
N CYS A 287 7.65 -11.01 17.18
CA CYS A 287 7.35 -12.44 17.27
C CYS A 287 8.15 -13.29 16.27
N LYS A 288 8.68 -12.68 15.20
CA LYS A 288 9.52 -13.36 14.21
C LYS A 288 10.91 -13.69 14.78
N LYS A 289 11.50 -12.79 15.58
CA LYS A 289 12.79 -13.05 16.26
C LYS A 289 12.70 -14.17 17.30
N ALA A 290 11.57 -14.30 18.00
CA ALA A 290 11.38 -15.36 19.00
C ALA A 290 11.25 -16.77 18.39
N LEU A 291 10.84 -16.88 17.12
CA LEU A 291 10.73 -18.15 16.40
C LEU A 291 12.10 -18.65 15.88
N ASP A 292 13.01 -17.74 15.52
CA ASP A 292 14.33 -18.09 15.00
C ASP A 292 15.28 -18.59 16.11
N ASP A 293 15.10 -18.14 17.36
CA ASP A 293 16.01 -18.46 18.47
C ASP A 293 15.58 -19.65 19.35
N ASN A 294 14.46 -20.33 19.05
CA ASN A 294 13.89 -21.43 19.86
C ASN A 294 13.71 -21.08 21.37
N ALA A 295 13.70 -19.79 21.70
CA ALA A 295 13.55 -19.28 23.05
C ALA A 295 12.14 -18.68 23.16
N LEU A 296 11.20 -19.43 23.76
CA LEU A 296 9.90 -18.90 24.14
C LEU A 296 10.10 -17.80 25.20
N PRO A 297 9.72 -16.52 24.97
CA PRO A 297 9.47 -15.62 26.07
C PRO A 297 8.09 -15.95 26.63
N TYR A 298 8.04 -16.15 27.93
CA TYR A 298 6.79 -16.19 28.69
C TYR A 298 6.13 -14.80 28.59
N CYS A 299 5.15 -14.64 27.70
CA CYS A 299 4.27 -13.47 27.73
C CYS A 299 3.17 -13.74 28.75
N SER A 300 3.00 -12.85 29.72
CA SER A 300 2.03 -13.00 30.81
C SER A 300 0.63 -12.47 30.47
N ASP A 301 0.42 -11.97 29.25
CA ASP A 301 -0.83 -11.32 28.83
C ASP A 301 -1.46 -11.94 27.55
N CYS A 302 -1.20 -13.21 27.25
CA CYS A 302 -1.99 -14.00 26.28
C CYS A 302 -2.29 -15.44 26.75
#